data_AF-A0A821RTW1-F1
#
_entry.id   AF-A0A821RTW1-F1
#
_cell.length_a   1.000
_cell.length_b   1.000
_cell.length_c   1.000
_cell.angle_alpha   90.00
_cell.angle_beta   90.00
_cell.angle_gamma   90.00
#
_symmetry.space_group_name_H-M   'P 1'
#
loop_
_entity.id
_entity.type
_entity.pdbx_description
1 polymer ?
#
loop_
_entity_poly.entity_id
_entity_poly.type
_entity_poly.pdbx_seq_one_letter_code
_entity_poly.pdbx_strand_id
1 'polypeptide(L)'
;MSQTIKLPKVIFGASALGNLYVALEDKIKLEIVKAFVEHSSVQKPIVFDCAGKYGAGLALETLGSCLKTLNVKPEDVLISNKLGWYRANELPSGAEPTFEPGVWRNLKYDAVQKISYEGILKCYEQGNQLLNGYKAELVSVHDPDEYVAGAQNQLEEKKRYNDIIEAYRALYELKNQNEVKAVGIGAKDWRMIQRIANDVNLDWIMIANSMTVHSHPQELVTFMEELQQRGTVIINAAVFNGGFLIGKNYYNYRLMDPVQDQQLFQ
;
A
#
# COMPACT_ATOMS: atom_id res chain seq x y z
N MET A 1 -24.17 6.10 10.69
CA MET A 1 -23.07 6.99 10.25
C MET A 1 -21.77 6.19 10.43
N SER A 2 -21.00 5.97 9.37
CA SER A 2 -19.67 5.32 9.49
C SER A 2 -18.82 6.17 10.44
N GLN A 3 -18.18 5.57 11.44
CA GLN A 3 -17.23 6.31 12.26
C GLN A 3 -16.03 6.70 11.39
N THR A 4 -15.78 8.00 11.24
CA THR A 4 -14.59 8.50 10.55
C THR A 4 -13.35 8.07 11.32
N ILE A 5 -12.44 7.36 10.66
CA ILE A 5 -11.15 7.01 11.26
C ILE A 5 -10.31 8.26 11.48
N LYS A 6 -9.59 8.33 12.60
CA LYS A 6 -8.63 9.41 12.88
C LYS A 6 -7.23 8.88 12.69
N LEU A 7 -6.50 9.46 11.74
CA LEU A 7 -5.10 9.14 11.46
C LEU A 7 -4.19 10.30 11.90
N PRO A 8 -2.95 10.02 12.33
CA PRO A 8 -1.96 11.05 12.59
C PRO A 8 -1.56 11.75 11.28
N LYS A 9 -0.94 12.93 11.39
CA LYS A 9 -0.52 13.73 10.23
C LYS A 9 0.56 13.03 9.39
N VAL A 10 1.30 12.10 9.98
CA VAL A 10 2.38 11.34 9.33
C VAL A 10 2.16 9.86 9.59
N ILE A 11 2.23 9.07 8.52
CA ILE A 11 2.10 7.62 8.53
C ILE A 11 3.42 7.04 7.98
N PHE A 12 3.91 5.96 8.59
CA PHE A 12 5.14 5.32 8.15
C PHE A 12 4.90 4.39 6.96
N GLY A 13 5.51 4.67 5.81
CA GLY A 13 5.51 3.76 4.66
C GLY A 13 6.59 2.67 4.79
N ALA A 14 6.19 1.40 4.75
CA ALA A 14 7.05 0.27 5.11
C ALA A 14 7.75 -0.45 3.94
N SER A 15 7.71 0.09 2.72
CA SER A 15 8.28 -0.61 1.54
C SER A 15 9.78 -0.90 1.66
N ALA A 16 10.55 -0.02 2.32
CA ALA A 16 11.98 -0.24 2.60
C ALA A 16 12.24 -1.46 3.49
N LEU A 17 11.29 -1.85 4.35
CA LEU A 17 11.41 -3.07 5.16
C LEU A 17 11.35 -4.34 4.29
N GLY A 18 10.74 -4.23 3.10
CA GLY A 18 10.64 -5.28 2.09
C GLY A 18 11.80 -5.32 1.09
N ASN A 19 12.91 -4.61 1.33
CA ASN A 19 14.06 -4.52 0.41
C ASN A 19 13.75 -3.86 -0.95
N LEU A 20 12.95 -2.80 -0.95
CA LEU A 20 12.72 -1.97 -2.14
C LEU A 20 14.04 -1.33 -2.60
N TYR A 21 14.47 -1.64 -3.82
CA TYR A 21 15.72 -1.21 -4.49
C TYR A 21 17.04 -1.66 -3.85
N VAL A 22 17.08 -1.82 -2.52
CA VAL A 22 18.27 -2.19 -1.74
C VAL A 22 17.90 -3.19 -0.65
N ALA A 23 18.76 -4.17 -0.40
CA ALA A 23 18.63 -5.07 0.73
C ALA A 23 19.27 -4.44 1.97
N LEU A 24 18.44 -3.94 2.89
CA LEU A 24 18.90 -3.39 4.15
C LEU A 24 19.18 -4.51 5.15
N GLU A 25 20.22 -4.35 5.96
CA GLU A 25 20.48 -5.22 7.11
C GLU A 25 19.34 -5.11 8.14
N ASP A 26 19.02 -6.22 8.81
CA ASP A 26 17.92 -6.26 9.79
C ASP A 26 18.12 -5.27 10.94
N LYS A 27 19.38 -5.04 11.35
CA LYS A 27 19.71 -4.02 12.36
C LYS A 27 19.29 -2.61 11.90
N ILE A 28 19.52 -2.26 10.63
CA ILE A 28 19.12 -0.95 10.08
C ILE A 28 17.60 -0.83 10.05
N LYS A 29 16.90 -1.89 9.61
CA LYS A 29 15.43 -1.93 9.61
C LYS A 29 14.86 -1.72 11.02
N LEU A 30 15.44 -2.38 12.02
CA LEU A 30 15.05 -2.22 13.43
C LEU A 30 15.25 -0.79 13.91
N GLU A 31 16.41 -0.17 13.65
CA GLU A 31 16.69 1.21 14.07
C GLU A 31 15.74 2.23 13.40
N ILE A 32 15.36 2.01 12.12
CA ILE A 32 14.36 2.85 11.44
C ILE A 32 12.99 2.77 12.14
N VAL A 33 12.51 1.54 12.42
CA VAL A 33 11.22 1.36 13.10
C VAL A 33 11.27 1.92 14.52
N LYS A 34 12.38 1.70 15.24
CA LYS A 34 12.61 2.24 16.58
C LYS A 34 12.52 3.77 16.59
N ALA A 35 13.25 4.44 15.70
CA ALA A 35 13.23 5.89 15.59
C ALA A 35 11.80 6.41 15.33
N PHE A 36 11.05 5.77 14.42
CA PHE A 36 9.67 6.17 14.17
C PHE A 36 8.78 5.98 15.40
N VAL A 37 8.91 4.87 16.13
CA VAL A 37 8.15 4.60 17.36
C VAL A 37 8.45 5.61 18.46
N GLU A 38 9.73 5.90 18.70
CA GLU A 38 10.18 6.83 19.73
C GLU A 38 9.65 8.25 19.48
N HIS A 39 9.68 8.71 18.23
CA HIS A 39 9.21 10.05 17.84
C HIS A 39 7.70 10.15 17.58
N SER A 40 7.00 9.02 17.41
CA SER A 40 5.53 8.98 17.28
C SER A 40 4.82 8.79 18.62
N SER A 41 5.56 8.49 19.70
CA SER A 41 5.04 8.12 21.03
C SER A 41 4.06 9.11 21.67
N VAL A 42 4.04 10.38 21.22
CA VAL A 42 3.11 11.43 21.66
C VAL A 42 1.75 11.42 20.93
N GLN A 43 1.61 10.68 19.82
CA GLN A 43 0.37 10.56 19.03
C GLN A 43 0.05 9.09 18.80
N LYS A 44 -0.75 8.49 19.69
CA LYS A 44 -1.28 7.13 19.51
C LYS A 44 -2.62 7.14 18.76
N PRO A 45 -2.91 6.11 17.94
CA PRO A 45 -2.04 4.98 17.62
C PRO A 45 -0.93 5.36 16.63
N ILE A 46 0.21 4.67 16.70
CA ILE A 46 1.28 4.79 15.71
C ILE A 46 0.82 4.06 14.44
N VAL A 47 0.81 4.75 13.30
CA VAL A 47 0.26 4.19 12.06
C VAL A 47 1.35 3.78 11.09
N PHE A 48 1.29 2.51 10.67
CA PHE A 48 2.18 1.92 9.69
C PHE A 48 1.39 1.52 8.45
N ASP A 49 1.90 1.89 7.28
CA ASP A 49 1.35 1.50 5.98
C ASP A 49 2.26 0.47 5.30
N CYS A 50 1.69 -0.70 5.04
CA CYS A 50 2.39 -1.86 4.51
C CYS A 50 1.54 -2.56 3.43
N ALA A 51 2.08 -3.65 2.87
CA ALA A 51 1.45 -4.39 1.79
C ALA A 51 2.01 -5.81 1.69
N GLY A 52 1.18 -6.74 1.22
CA GLY A 52 1.62 -8.08 0.81
C GLY A 52 2.58 -8.04 -0.39
N LYS A 53 2.47 -7.03 -1.27
CA LYS A 53 3.37 -6.82 -2.41
C LYS A 53 4.80 -6.50 -1.95
N TYR A 54 4.97 -5.82 -0.81
CA TYR A 54 6.27 -5.29 -0.41
C TYR A 54 7.25 -6.40 -0.03
N GLY A 55 8.15 -6.70 -0.95
CA GLY A 55 9.10 -7.80 -0.85
C GLY A 55 8.44 -9.16 -0.66
N ALA A 56 7.33 -9.43 -1.36
CA ALA A 56 6.54 -10.65 -1.18
C ALA A 56 6.15 -10.88 0.31
N GLY A 57 5.71 -9.82 0.99
CA GLY A 57 5.33 -9.83 2.40
C GLY A 57 6.50 -9.73 3.39
N LEU A 58 7.76 -9.63 2.93
CA LEU A 58 8.93 -9.42 3.79
C LEU A 58 8.77 -8.16 4.66
N ALA A 59 8.14 -7.11 4.13
CA ALA A 59 7.88 -5.90 4.91
C ALA A 59 6.95 -6.15 6.11
N LEU A 60 5.90 -6.98 5.94
CA LEU A 60 4.98 -7.35 7.03
C LEU A 60 5.71 -8.16 8.10
N GLU A 61 6.49 -9.17 7.68
CA GLU A 61 7.30 -10.01 8.56
C GLU A 61 8.32 -9.19 9.36
N THR A 62 9.05 -8.31 8.67
CA THR A 62 10.05 -7.44 9.30
C THR A 62 9.40 -6.47 10.28
N LEU A 63 8.27 -5.84 9.89
CA LEU A 63 7.55 -4.91 10.77
C LEU A 63 7.09 -5.60 12.06
N GLY A 64 6.45 -6.77 11.94
CA GLY A 64 6.01 -7.55 13.11
C GLY A 64 7.17 -7.95 14.03
N SER A 65 8.29 -8.39 13.45
CA SER A 65 9.52 -8.73 14.20
C SER A 65 10.11 -7.51 14.93
N CYS A 66 10.18 -6.36 14.27
CA CYS A 66 10.69 -5.12 14.86
C CYS A 66 9.82 -4.66 16.02
N LEU A 67 8.49 -4.60 15.83
CA LEU A 67 7.57 -4.15 16.88
C LEU A 67 7.62 -5.06 18.12
N LYS A 68 7.73 -6.39 17.93
CA LYS A 68 7.97 -7.34 19.02
C LYS A 68 9.27 -7.09 19.75
N THR A 69 10.37 -6.93 19.00
CA THR A 69 11.70 -6.67 19.56
C THR A 69 11.72 -5.38 20.40
N LEU A 70 10.95 -4.38 19.97
CA LEU A 70 10.79 -3.10 20.65
C LEU A 70 9.73 -3.12 21.77
N ASN A 71 9.08 -4.26 22.02
CA ASN A 71 8.00 -4.42 23.00
C ASN A 71 6.83 -3.43 22.80
N VAL A 72 6.53 -3.07 21.55
CA VAL A 72 5.38 -2.21 21.23
C VAL A 72 4.11 -3.03 21.36
N LYS A 73 3.13 -2.55 22.14
CA LYS A 73 1.89 -3.29 22.35
C LYS A 73 1.01 -3.26 21.08
N PRO A 74 0.34 -4.36 20.71
CA PRO A 74 -0.54 -4.38 19.55
C PRO A 74 -1.62 -3.28 19.55
N GLU A 75 -2.17 -2.94 20.72
CA GLU A 75 -3.18 -1.88 20.86
C GLU A 75 -2.64 -0.45 20.64
N ASP A 76 -1.32 -0.27 20.66
CA ASP A 76 -0.67 1.04 20.47
C ASP A 76 -0.39 1.35 18.99
N VAL A 77 -0.61 0.39 18.10
CA VAL A 77 -0.34 0.51 16.66
C VAL A 77 -1.60 0.30 15.84
N LEU A 78 -1.63 0.93 14.67
CA LEU A 78 -2.63 0.71 13.64
C LEU A 78 -1.92 0.39 12.33
N ILE A 79 -2.14 -0.81 11.80
CA ILE A 79 -1.43 -1.29 10.61
C ILE A 79 -2.38 -1.30 9.42
N SER A 80 -1.97 -0.63 8.35
CA SER A 80 -2.55 -0.75 7.02
C SER A 80 -1.85 -1.85 6.23
N ASN A 81 -2.63 -2.74 5.64
CA ASN A 81 -2.14 -3.75 4.70
C ASN A 81 -2.91 -3.62 3.37
N LYS A 82 -2.18 -3.23 2.32
CA LYS A 82 -2.71 -3.28 0.96
C LYS A 82 -2.64 -4.73 0.43
N LEU A 83 -3.82 -5.31 0.24
CA LEU A 83 -4.06 -6.71 -0.07
C LEU A 83 -4.12 -6.96 -1.59
N GLY A 84 -4.23 -8.22 -1.98
CA GLY A 84 -4.31 -8.65 -3.39
C GLY A 84 -3.02 -9.27 -3.90
N TRP A 85 -1.96 -9.29 -3.09
CA TRP A 85 -0.71 -10.01 -3.34
C TRP A 85 -0.48 -11.05 -2.25
N TYR A 86 -0.25 -12.29 -2.65
CA TYR A 86 -0.06 -13.44 -1.77
C TYR A 86 1.38 -13.95 -1.92
N ARG A 87 2.12 -14.06 -0.80
CA ARG A 87 3.45 -14.68 -0.75
C ARG A 87 3.33 -16.13 -1.23
N ALA A 88 4.00 -16.44 -2.32
CA ALA A 88 4.00 -17.73 -2.98
C ALA A 88 5.20 -18.57 -2.51
N ASN A 89 5.63 -19.51 -3.35
CA ASN A 89 6.70 -20.44 -3.04
C ASN A 89 8.06 -19.73 -2.89
N GLU A 90 9.00 -20.43 -2.26
CA GLU A 90 10.39 -19.99 -2.23
C GLU A 90 10.96 -19.87 -3.64
N LEU A 91 11.75 -18.82 -3.85
CA LEU A 91 12.49 -18.65 -5.09
C LEU A 91 13.64 -19.65 -5.14
N PRO A 92 13.95 -20.23 -6.32
CA PRO A 92 15.21 -20.93 -6.51
C PRO A 92 16.40 -20.03 -6.16
N SER A 93 17.50 -20.63 -5.70
CA SER A 93 18.69 -19.86 -5.33
C SER A 93 19.17 -18.98 -6.49
N GLY A 94 19.29 -17.67 -6.26
CA GLY A 94 19.71 -16.69 -7.25
C GLY A 94 18.64 -16.27 -8.27
N ALA A 95 17.40 -16.76 -8.16
CA ALA A 95 16.30 -16.33 -9.03
C ALA A 95 15.76 -14.95 -8.63
N GLU A 96 15.31 -14.18 -9.61
CA GLU A 96 14.53 -12.96 -9.38
C GLU A 96 13.05 -13.30 -9.15
N PRO A 97 12.31 -12.46 -8.38
CA PRO A 97 10.87 -12.57 -8.28
C PRO A 97 10.18 -12.36 -9.64
N THR A 98 9.06 -13.05 -9.86
CA THR A 98 8.29 -12.90 -11.10
C THR A 98 7.44 -11.64 -11.10
N PHE A 99 7.09 -11.13 -9.91
CA PHE A 99 6.45 -9.83 -9.74
C PHE A 99 7.50 -8.72 -9.61
N GLU A 100 7.29 -7.60 -10.32
CA GLU A 100 8.17 -6.43 -10.31
C GLU A 100 9.67 -6.77 -10.41
N PRO A 101 10.10 -7.50 -11.48
CA PRO A 101 11.49 -7.89 -11.66
C PRO A 101 12.42 -6.67 -11.64
N GLY A 102 13.60 -6.82 -11.06
CA GLY A 102 14.55 -5.73 -10.87
C GLY A 102 14.23 -4.69 -9.79
N VAL A 103 13.07 -4.76 -9.11
CA VAL A 103 12.67 -3.78 -8.06
C VAL A 103 13.09 -4.22 -6.66
N TRP A 104 12.87 -5.50 -6.32
CA TRP A 104 13.10 -6.04 -4.98
C TRP A 104 14.45 -6.76 -4.89
N ARG A 105 15.13 -6.67 -3.73
CA ARG A 105 16.46 -7.26 -3.53
C ARG A 105 16.45 -8.36 -2.48
N ASN A 106 17.22 -9.43 -2.73
CA ASN A 106 17.44 -10.54 -1.80
C ASN A 106 16.15 -11.13 -1.22
N LEU A 107 15.15 -11.37 -2.07
CA LEU A 107 13.91 -12.02 -1.64
C LEU A 107 14.08 -13.54 -1.55
N LYS A 108 13.45 -14.14 -0.53
CA LYS A 108 13.37 -15.60 -0.37
C LYS A 108 12.13 -16.19 -1.04
N TYR A 109 11.06 -15.40 -1.17
CA TYR A 109 9.77 -15.85 -1.67
C TYR A 109 9.34 -15.02 -2.87
N ASP A 110 8.54 -15.64 -3.74
CA ASP A 110 7.82 -14.94 -4.81
C ASP A 110 6.46 -14.44 -4.31
N ALA A 111 5.74 -13.68 -5.14
CA ALA A 111 4.35 -13.29 -4.86
C ALA A 111 3.47 -13.39 -6.10
N VAL A 112 2.21 -13.78 -5.87
CA VAL A 112 1.18 -13.87 -6.92
C VAL A 112 -0.01 -13.00 -6.59
N GLN A 113 -0.59 -12.38 -7.60
CA GLN A 113 -1.77 -11.55 -7.42
C GLN A 113 -3.02 -12.43 -7.26
N LYS A 114 -3.86 -12.12 -6.26
CA LYS A 114 -5.11 -12.82 -5.92
C LYS A 114 -6.22 -11.81 -5.61
N ILE A 115 -6.61 -11.01 -6.60
CA ILE A 115 -7.75 -10.10 -6.47
C ILE A 115 -9.02 -10.86 -6.88
N SER A 116 -9.83 -11.17 -5.88
CA SER A 116 -11.20 -11.70 -5.96
C SER A 116 -11.76 -11.73 -4.54
N TYR A 117 -13.03 -12.10 -4.38
CA TYR A 117 -13.63 -12.31 -3.05
C TYR A 117 -12.79 -13.25 -2.17
N GLU A 118 -12.47 -14.45 -2.66
CA GLU A 118 -11.69 -15.43 -1.88
C GLU A 118 -10.20 -15.07 -1.81
N GLY A 119 -9.67 -14.49 -2.89
CA GLY A 119 -8.26 -14.14 -2.99
C GLY A 119 -7.87 -13.08 -1.96
N ILE A 120 -8.71 -12.06 -1.78
CA ILE A 120 -8.44 -10.97 -0.85
C ILE A 120 -8.46 -11.44 0.61
N LEU A 121 -9.36 -12.37 0.96
CA LEU A 121 -9.43 -12.98 2.29
C LEU A 121 -8.17 -13.81 2.59
N LYS A 122 -7.70 -14.61 1.62
CA LYS A 122 -6.44 -15.36 1.74
C LYS A 122 -5.23 -14.44 1.92
N CYS A 123 -5.20 -13.30 1.23
CA CYS A 123 -4.16 -12.28 1.42
C CYS A 123 -4.22 -11.65 2.82
N TYR A 124 -5.42 -11.37 3.34
CA TYR A 124 -5.61 -10.81 4.68
C TYR A 124 -5.12 -11.77 5.78
N GLU A 125 -5.54 -13.04 5.70
CA GLU A 125 -5.12 -14.09 6.63
C GLU A 125 -3.59 -14.27 6.63
N GLN A 126 -2.99 -14.44 5.45
CA GLN A 126 -1.54 -14.59 5.33
C GLN A 126 -0.81 -13.34 5.83
N GLY A 127 -1.30 -12.15 5.52
CA GLY A 127 -0.71 -10.89 5.99
C GLY A 127 -0.66 -10.81 7.52
N ASN A 128 -1.73 -11.22 8.20
CA ASN A 128 -1.78 -11.27 9.67
C ASN A 128 -0.86 -12.35 10.26
N GLN A 129 -0.71 -13.50 9.57
CA GLN A 129 0.27 -14.52 9.96
C GLN A 129 1.70 -13.99 9.88
N LEU A 130 2.04 -13.26 8.80
CA LEU A 130 3.35 -12.63 8.62
C LEU A 130 3.63 -11.53 9.65
N LEU A 131 2.62 -10.72 9.98
CA LEU A 131 2.71 -9.73 11.06
C LEU A 131 2.96 -10.35 12.44
N ASN A 132 2.71 -11.65 12.59
CA ASN A 132 3.11 -12.45 13.74
C ASN A 132 2.72 -11.81 15.09
N GLY A 133 1.43 -11.74 15.41
CA GLY A 133 0.94 -11.20 16.70
C GLY A 133 0.51 -9.73 16.64
N TYR A 134 0.64 -9.08 15.48
CA TYR A 134 -0.07 -7.85 15.14
C TYR A 134 -1.15 -8.15 14.10
N LYS A 135 -2.11 -7.23 13.97
CA LYS A 135 -3.25 -7.36 13.06
C LYS A 135 -3.33 -6.14 12.16
N ALA A 136 -3.56 -6.36 10.87
CA ALA A 136 -3.92 -5.28 9.95
C ALA A 136 -5.38 -4.89 10.19
N GLU A 137 -5.63 -3.63 10.51
CA GLU A 137 -6.98 -3.12 10.79
C GLU A 137 -7.42 -2.04 9.80
N LEU A 138 -6.50 -1.52 9.00
CA LEU A 138 -6.81 -0.77 7.78
C LEU A 138 -6.49 -1.68 6.59
N VAL A 139 -7.45 -1.88 5.70
CA VAL A 139 -7.28 -2.79 4.56
C VAL A 139 -7.73 -2.13 3.27
N SER A 140 -7.07 -2.48 2.17
CA SER A 140 -7.42 -1.99 0.84
C SER A 140 -7.01 -2.99 -0.23
N VAL A 141 -7.63 -2.91 -1.41
CA VAL A 141 -7.08 -3.57 -2.61
C VAL A 141 -5.84 -2.77 -3.08
N HIS A 142 -4.74 -3.45 -3.39
CA HIS A 142 -3.49 -2.84 -3.85
C HIS A 142 -3.46 -2.70 -5.37
N ASP A 143 -3.10 -1.50 -5.87
CA ASP A 143 -2.91 -1.17 -7.29
C ASP A 143 -4.04 -1.69 -8.21
N PRO A 144 -5.33 -1.39 -7.93
CA PRO A 144 -6.43 -1.80 -8.80
C PRO A 144 -6.32 -1.19 -10.21
N ASP A 145 -5.63 -0.05 -10.35
CA ASP A 145 -5.27 0.58 -11.62
C ASP A 145 -4.36 -0.32 -12.46
N GLU A 146 -3.27 -0.84 -11.89
CA GLU A 146 -2.39 -1.80 -12.57
C GLU A 146 -3.12 -3.10 -12.90
N TYR A 147 -3.95 -3.59 -11.98
CA TYR A 147 -4.71 -4.82 -12.18
C TYR A 147 -5.62 -4.71 -13.40
N VAL A 148 -6.39 -3.63 -13.50
CA VAL A 148 -7.27 -3.40 -14.66
C VAL A 148 -6.47 -3.15 -15.94
N ALA A 149 -5.40 -2.34 -15.87
CA ALA A 149 -4.56 -2.02 -17.03
C ALA A 149 -3.87 -3.24 -17.66
N GLY A 150 -3.63 -4.31 -16.88
CA GLY A 150 -3.06 -5.55 -17.40
C GLY A 150 -4.02 -6.43 -18.21
N ALA A 151 -5.29 -6.03 -18.39
CA ALA A 151 -6.26 -6.75 -19.21
C ALA A 151 -5.90 -6.67 -20.70
N GLN A 152 -6.05 -7.78 -21.41
CA GLN A 152 -5.72 -7.87 -22.85
C GLN A 152 -6.86 -7.43 -23.76
N ASN A 153 -8.08 -7.37 -23.23
CA ASN A 153 -9.28 -6.98 -23.97
C ASN A 153 -10.37 -6.48 -23.01
N GLN A 154 -11.43 -5.90 -23.59
CA GLN A 154 -12.53 -5.31 -22.83
C GLN A 154 -13.32 -6.31 -21.97
N LEU A 155 -13.42 -7.58 -22.39
CA LEU A 155 -14.09 -8.61 -21.60
C LEU A 155 -13.28 -8.92 -20.33
N GLU A 156 -11.97 -9.04 -20.46
CA GLU A 156 -11.07 -9.23 -19.34
C GLU A 156 -11.03 -8.00 -18.42
N GLU A 157 -11.04 -6.78 -18.97
CA GLU A 157 -11.11 -5.54 -18.19
C GLU A 157 -12.35 -5.54 -17.29
N LYS A 158 -13.53 -5.86 -17.85
CA LYS A 158 -14.79 -5.98 -17.10
C LYS A 158 -14.70 -7.04 -16.01
N LYS A 159 -14.11 -8.20 -16.32
CA LYS A 159 -13.91 -9.27 -15.33
C LYS A 159 -13.00 -8.81 -14.18
N ARG A 160 -11.85 -8.22 -14.48
CA ARG A 160 -10.91 -7.73 -13.46
C ARG A 160 -11.51 -6.62 -12.61
N TYR A 161 -12.31 -5.74 -13.21
CA TYR A 161 -13.07 -4.75 -12.45
C TYR A 161 -14.09 -5.42 -11.51
N ASN A 162 -14.82 -6.43 -11.98
CA ASN A 162 -15.74 -7.20 -11.14
C ASN A 162 -15.02 -7.92 -9.99
N ASP A 163 -13.82 -8.48 -10.23
CA ASP A 163 -13.00 -9.09 -9.18
C ASP A 163 -12.64 -8.08 -8.06
N ILE A 164 -12.39 -6.81 -8.42
CA ILE A 164 -12.15 -5.73 -7.46
C ILE A 164 -13.41 -5.46 -6.63
N ILE A 165 -14.58 -5.34 -7.26
CA ILE A 165 -15.85 -5.12 -6.55
C ILE A 165 -16.15 -6.28 -5.58
N GLU A 166 -15.94 -7.51 -6.02
CA GLU A 166 -16.11 -8.70 -5.18
C GLU A 166 -15.08 -8.76 -4.04
N ALA A 167 -13.85 -8.31 -4.25
CA ALA A 167 -12.88 -8.16 -3.18
C ALA A 167 -13.34 -7.11 -2.14
N TYR A 168 -13.89 -5.97 -2.58
CA TYR A 168 -14.44 -4.99 -1.65
C TYR A 168 -15.63 -5.53 -0.86
N ARG A 169 -16.49 -6.37 -1.45
CA ARG A 169 -17.55 -7.06 -0.69
C ARG A 169 -16.95 -7.85 0.48
N ALA A 170 -15.92 -8.65 0.23
CA ALA A 170 -15.23 -9.41 1.28
C ALA A 170 -14.59 -8.51 2.36
N LEU A 171 -13.95 -7.40 1.98
CA LEU A 171 -13.37 -6.45 2.95
C LEU A 171 -14.45 -5.80 3.83
N TYR A 172 -15.63 -5.53 3.26
CA TYR A 172 -16.76 -5.02 4.01
C TYR A 172 -17.36 -6.04 4.97
N GLU A 173 -17.36 -7.32 4.61
CA GLU A 173 -17.74 -8.38 5.53
C GLU A 173 -16.78 -8.47 6.72
N LEU A 174 -15.46 -8.38 6.49
CA LEU A 174 -14.47 -8.26 7.58
C LEU A 174 -14.76 -7.05 8.48
N LYS A 175 -15.08 -5.89 7.87
CA LYS A 175 -15.42 -4.68 8.64
C LYS A 175 -16.69 -4.87 9.47
N ASN A 176 -17.73 -5.47 8.90
CA ASN A 176 -18.99 -5.75 9.59
C ASN A 176 -18.84 -6.76 10.74
N GLN A 177 -17.85 -7.65 10.64
CA GLN A 177 -17.47 -8.60 11.70
C GLN A 177 -16.53 -7.97 12.74
N ASN A 178 -16.18 -6.69 12.60
CA ASN A 178 -15.18 -5.98 13.40
C ASN A 178 -13.77 -6.60 13.32
N GLU A 179 -13.49 -7.36 12.25
CA GLU A 179 -12.15 -7.89 12.00
C GLU A 179 -11.18 -6.78 11.58
N VAL A 180 -11.67 -5.78 10.85
CA VAL A 180 -10.93 -4.58 10.45
C VAL A 180 -11.71 -3.33 10.84
N LYS A 181 -11.00 -2.21 11.07
CA LYS A 181 -11.59 -0.92 11.45
C LYS A 181 -12.06 -0.11 10.24
N ALA A 182 -11.32 -0.19 9.13
CA ALA A 182 -11.64 0.60 7.95
C ALA A 182 -11.17 -0.04 6.64
N VAL A 183 -11.95 0.22 5.59
CA VAL A 183 -11.71 -0.22 4.22
C VAL A 183 -11.42 1.00 3.36
N GLY A 184 -10.31 0.96 2.62
CA GLY A 184 -9.92 2.03 1.73
C GLY A 184 -9.34 1.51 0.42
N ILE A 185 -8.63 2.39 -0.29
CA ILE A 185 -8.01 2.12 -1.59
C ILE A 185 -6.68 2.86 -1.69
N GLY A 186 -5.69 2.25 -2.33
CA GLY A 186 -4.46 2.95 -2.74
C GLY A 186 -4.16 2.67 -4.21
N ALA A 187 -3.92 3.73 -4.99
CA ALA A 187 -3.56 3.63 -6.41
C ALA A 187 -2.69 4.81 -6.86
N LYS A 188 -2.04 4.66 -8.01
CA LYS A 188 -1.27 5.73 -8.65
C LYS A 188 -2.17 6.59 -9.53
N ASP A 189 -3.08 5.97 -10.29
CA ASP A 189 -4.10 6.70 -11.03
C ASP A 189 -5.32 7.00 -10.14
N TRP A 190 -5.46 8.27 -9.77
CA TRP A 190 -6.58 8.74 -8.96
C TRP A 190 -7.94 8.57 -9.65
N ARG A 191 -7.99 8.43 -10.99
CA ARG A 191 -9.24 8.18 -11.71
C ARG A 191 -9.79 6.80 -11.43
N MET A 192 -8.92 5.81 -11.19
CA MET A 192 -9.36 4.49 -10.73
C MET A 192 -9.94 4.58 -9.31
N ILE A 193 -9.35 5.40 -8.45
CA ILE A 193 -9.90 5.69 -7.11
C ILE A 193 -11.30 6.30 -7.24
N GLN A 194 -11.46 7.31 -8.10
CA GLN A 194 -12.76 7.95 -8.36
C GLN A 194 -13.80 6.96 -8.89
N ARG A 195 -13.42 6.11 -9.86
CA ARG A 195 -14.29 5.08 -10.43
C ARG A 195 -14.80 4.13 -9.34
N ILE A 196 -13.91 3.60 -8.51
CA ILE A 196 -14.27 2.67 -7.42
C ILE A 196 -15.07 3.38 -6.33
N ALA A 197 -14.74 4.63 -5.99
CA ALA A 197 -15.45 5.43 -4.98
C ALA A 197 -16.91 5.76 -5.36
N ASN A 198 -17.29 5.59 -6.63
CA ASN A 198 -18.68 5.70 -7.08
C ASN A 198 -19.48 4.39 -6.87
N ASP A 199 -18.80 3.25 -6.86
CA ASP A 199 -19.44 1.93 -6.68
C ASP A 199 -19.34 1.41 -5.24
N VAL A 200 -18.34 1.88 -4.49
CA VAL A 200 -17.97 1.39 -3.17
C VAL A 200 -17.74 2.58 -2.23
N ASN A 201 -18.38 2.57 -1.06
CA ASN A 201 -18.05 3.54 -0.01
C ASN A 201 -16.62 3.29 0.47
N LEU A 202 -15.85 4.33 0.81
CA LEU A 202 -14.47 4.16 1.29
C LEU A 202 -14.25 5.02 2.53
N ASP A 203 -13.66 4.44 3.56
CA ASP A 203 -13.31 5.18 4.79
C ASP A 203 -12.07 6.05 4.59
N TRP A 204 -11.17 5.60 3.73
CA TRP A 204 -9.98 6.33 3.35
C TRP A 204 -9.54 6.03 1.92
N ILE A 205 -8.77 6.93 1.34
CA ILE A 205 -8.05 6.73 0.09
C ILE A 205 -6.58 7.07 0.25
N MET A 206 -5.73 6.49 -0.59
CA MET A 206 -4.33 6.85 -0.74
C MET A 206 -4.06 7.19 -2.20
N ILE A 207 -3.66 8.44 -2.43
CA ILE A 207 -3.25 8.93 -3.75
C ILE A 207 -1.72 8.95 -3.78
N ALA A 208 -1.12 8.19 -4.70
CA ALA A 208 0.31 8.21 -4.92
C ALA A 208 0.66 9.03 -6.17
N ASN A 209 1.76 9.81 -6.12
CA ASN A 209 2.35 10.54 -7.25
C ASN A 209 1.52 11.67 -7.90
N SER A 210 0.22 11.78 -7.58
CA SER A 210 -0.69 12.70 -8.26
C SER A 210 -0.95 14.01 -7.51
N MET A 211 -0.70 14.05 -6.19
CA MET A 211 -0.82 15.27 -5.38
C MET A 211 0.56 15.65 -4.83
N THR A 212 1.41 16.25 -5.67
CA THR A 212 2.78 16.65 -5.32
C THR A 212 3.02 18.10 -5.68
N VAL A 213 4.17 18.67 -5.27
CA VAL A 213 4.55 20.04 -5.67
C VAL A 213 4.65 20.16 -7.20
N HIS A 214 5.08 19.10 -7.89
CA HIS A 214 5.30 19.10 -9.33
C HIS A 214 4.03 18.82 -10.15
N SER A 215 3.10 18.02 -9.63
CA SER A 215 1.89 17.63 -10.33
C SER A 215 0.70 17.55 -9.37
N HIS A 216 -0.36 18.31 -9.67
CA HIS A 216 -1.64 18.30 -8.95
C HIS A 216 -2.73 18.90 -9.87
N PRO A 217 -3.35 18.10 -10.76
CA PRO A 217 -4.36 18.60 -11.68
C PRO A 217 -5.60 19.11 -10.93
N GLN A 218 -6.27 20.13 -11.47
CA GLN A 218 -7.44 20.76 -10.82
C GLN A 218 -8.55 19.75 -10.55
N GLU A 219 -8.77 18.78 -11.45
CA GLU A 219 -9.79 17.75 -11.31
C GLU A 219 -9.52 16.83 -10.11
N LEU A 220 -8.25 16.58 -9.77
CA LEU A 220 -7.89 15.86 -8.56
C LEU A 220 -8.23 16.66 -7.31
N VAL A 221 -7.95 17.97 -7.30
CA VAL A 221 -8.30 18.84 -6.17
C VAL A 221 -9.81 18.84 -5.95
N THR A 222 -10.60 18.99 -7.01
CA THR A 222 -12.07 18.90 -6.94
C THR A 222 -12.52 17.55 -6.38
N PHE A 223 -11.93 16.44 -6.84
CA PHE A 223 -12.24 15.12 -6.32
C PHE A 223 -11.87 14.97 -4.83
N MET A 224 -10.76 15.56 -4.38
CA MET A 224 -10.37 15.56 -2.97
C MET A 224 -11.38 16.35 -2.10
N GLU A 225 -11.91 17.47 -2.60
CA GLU A 225 -12.95 18.24 -1.92
C GLU A 225 -14.26 17.44 -1.80
N GLU A 226 -14.65 16.70 -2.83
CA GLU A 226 -15.81 15.81 -2.79
C GLU A 226 -15.65 14.71 -1.73
N LEU A 227 -14.48 14.09 -1.64
CA LEU A 227 -14.19 13.06 -0.64
C LEU A 227 -14.19 13.62 0.79
N GLN A 228 -13.68 14.83 0.98
CA GLN A 228 -13.74 15.52 2.27
C GLN A 228 -15.19 15.72 2.70
N GLN A 229 -16.09 16.13 1.79
CA GLN A 229 -17.52 16.29 2.10
C GLN A 229 -18.20 14.97 2.47
N ARG A 230 -17.73 13.84 1.91
CA ARG A 230 -18.19 12.48 2.26
C ARG A 230 -17.59 11.95 3.57
N GLY A 231 -16.64 12.68 4.17
CA GLY A 231 -15.93 12.25 5.38
C GLY A 231 -14.88 11.17 5.14
N THR A 232 -14.45 10.96 3.89
CA THR A 232 -13.39 10.02 3.53
C THR A 232 -12.01 10.63 3.84
N VAL A 233 -11.17 9.90 4.56
CA VAL A 233 -9.81 10.35 4.90
C VAL A 233 -8.89 10.24 3.69
N ILE A 234 -8.06 11.25 3.45
CA ILE A 234 -7.11 11.25 2.33
C ILE A 234 -5.69 11.10 2.86
N ILE A 235 -4.99 10.08 2.37
CA ILE A 235 -3.56 9.83 2.62
C ILE A 235 -2.80 10.20 1.34
N ASN A 236 -1.90 11.17 1.42
CA ASN A 236 -1.06 11.55 0.29
C ASN A 236 0.28 10.79 0.36
N ALA A 237 0.58 10.01 -0.67
CA ALA A 237 1.76 9.17 -0.75
C ALA A 237 2.66 9.58 -1.93
N ALA A 238 3.94 9.20 -1.84
CA ALA A 238 4.95 9.54 -2.86
C ALA A 238 4.99 11.05 -3.17
N VAL A 239 4.90 11.88 -2.12
CA VAL A 239 4.89 13.35 -2.20
C VAL A 239 6.13 13.94 -2.89
N PHE A 240 7.20 13.14 -3.01
CA PHE A 240 8.44 13.48 -3.71
C PHE A 240 8.57 12.85 -5.11
N ASN A 241 7.46 12.41 -5.72
CA ASN A 241 7.40 11.76 -7.05
C ASN A 241 8.36 10.57 -7.20
N GLY A 242 8.39 9.66 -6.20
CA GLY A 242 9.32 8.53 -6.21
C GLY A 242 10.77 8.89 -5.91
N GLY A 243 11.06 10.12 -5.48
CA GLY A 243 12.38 10.62 -5.11
C GLY A 243 12.92 11.71 -6.03
N PHE A 244 12.25 11.99 -7.15
CA PHE A 244 12.61 13.05 -8.09
C PHE A 244 12.83 14.40 -7.39
N LEU A 245 11.89 14.83 -6.57
CA LEU A 245 11.93 16.15 -5.91
C LEU A 245 13.05 16.28 -4.85
N ILE A 246 13.73 15.18 -4.52
CA ILE A 246 14.87 15.15 -3.60
C ILE A 246 16.17 14.72 -4.29
N GLY A 247 16.22 14.81 -5.63
CA GLY A 247 17.43 14.56 -6.42
C GLY A 247 17.71 13.09 -6.75
N LYS A 248 16.72 12.20 -6.65
CA LYS A 248 16.87 10.82 -7.16
C LYS A 248 16.49 10.72 -8.63
N ASN A 249 17.02 9.69 -9.30
CA ASN A 249 16.79 9.42 -10.72
C ASN A 249 15.43 8.76 -11.04
N TYR A 250 14.48 8.78 -10.11
CA TYR A 250 13.18 8.14 -10.27
C TYR A 250 12.06 9.18 -10.29
N TYR A 251 11.22 9.15 -11.31
CA TYR A 251 9.99 9.92 -11.41
C TYR A 251 8.79 8.98 -11.50
N ASN A 252 7.88 9.09 -10.53
CA ASN A 252 6.69 8.23 -10.41
C ASN A 252 7.03 6.73 -10.47
N TYR A 253 8.12 6.34 -9.78
CA TYR A 253 8.67 4.97 -9.70
C TYR A 253 9.31 4.42 -10.98
N ARG A 254 9.43 5.22 -12.04
CA ARG A 254 10.20 4.87 -13.24
C ARG A 254 11.56 5.55 -13.20
N LEU A 255 12.60 4.85 -13.64
CA LEU A 255 13.90 5.47 -13.88
C LEU A 255 13.75 6.52 -15.01
N MET A 256 14.17 7.74 -14.75
CA MET A 256 14.13 8.81 -15.74
C MET A 256 15.15 8.56 -16.86
N ASP A 257 14.77 8.91 -18.08
CA ASP A 257 15.64 8.95 -19.24
C ASP A 257 15.90 10.42 -19.59
N PRO A 258 17.12 10.95 -19.43
CA PRO A 258 17.42 12.37 -19.69
C PRO A 258 17.12 12.83 -21.12
N VAL A 259 17.03 11.92 -22.10
CA VAL A 259 16.72 12.22 -23.50
C VAL A 259 15.21 12.24 -23.72
N GLN A 260 14.48 11.28 -23.16
CA GLN A 260 13.02 11.19 -23.36
C GLN A 260 12.23 12.09 -22.41
N ASP A 261 12.78 12.37 -21.23
CA ASP A 261 12.12 13.08 -20.13
C ASP A 261 12.58 14.53 -19.99
N GLN A 262 13.03 15.16 -21.06
CA GLN A 262 13.55 16.54 -21.03
C GLN A 262 12.60 17.53 -20.34
N GLN A 263 11.29 17.35 -20.53
CA GLN A 263 10.24 18.17 -19.91
C GLN A 263 10.23 18.12 -18.36
N LEU A 264 10.78 17.07 -17.74
CA LEU A 264 10.88 16.98 -16.28
C LEU A 264 11.98 17.90 -15.72
N PHE A 265 12.94 18.30 -16.55
CA PHE A 265 14.12 19.09 -16.14
C PHE A 265 14.02 20.57 -16.51
N GLN A 266 12.85 21.02 -17.00
CA GLN A 266 12.57 22.42 -17.37
C GLN A 266 11.86 23.15 -16.22
#